data_AF-A0A2R6Y154-F1
#
_entry.id   AF-A0A2R6Y154-F1
#
_cell.length_a   1.000
_cell.length_b   1.000
_cell.length_c   1.000
_cell.angle_alpha   90.00
_cell.angle_beta   90.00
_cell.angle_gamma   90.00
#
_symmetry.space_group_name_H-M   'P 1'
#
loop_
_entity.id
_entity.type
_entity.pdbx_description
1 polymer ?
#
loop_
_entity_poly.entity_id
_entity_poly.type
_entity_poly.pdbx_seq_one_letter_code
_entity_poly.pdbx_strand_id
1 'polypeptide(L)'
;MDEKGGMSVAWIPYSTVRLLRSLIPASNFLFTERLSAEEAIFYYRNGLYFVYDDGSIVGMPRPKRFRTMTFAELWGALYRSSVVRDYDQDGVFDLGEFLQDIGYLVATPKTDLFFAFTLSPRYDPQDVAERFEIDGVSFPFALYHALLSCTRHFHGSDRTIEYIVTGIEIRRLSAKEAAPV
;
A
#
# COMPACT_ATOMS: atom_id res chain seq x y z
N MET A 1 28.43 20.91 18.89
CA MET A 1 27.56 21.35 17.78
C MET A 1 27.09 20.05 17.16
N ASP A 2 26.08 19.45 17.79
CA ASP A 2 25.66 18.07 17.55
C ASP A 2 24.42 18.09 16.66
N GLU A 3 24.61 17.93 15.36
CA GLU A 3 23.50 17.60 14.45
C GLU A 3 23.12 16.13 14.68
N LYS A 4 22.26 15.89 15.68
CA LYS A 4 21.50 14.65 15.76
C LYS A 4 20.54 14.62 14.57
N GLY A 5 20.95 13.95 13.49
CA GLY A 5 20.06 13.56 12.41
C GLY A 5 18.87 12.80 13.00
N GLY A 6 17.71 13.46 13.03
CA GLY A 6 16.54 12.98 13.74
C GLY A 6 16.04 11.67 13.15
N MET A 7 16.12 10.60 13.95
CA MET A 7 15.43 9.34 13.70
C MET A 7 13.93 9.60 13.92
N SER A 8 13.14 9.60 12.85
CA SER A 8 11.69 9.71 12.94
C SER A 8 11.09 8.32 12.89
N VAL A 9 10.68 7.80 14.04
CA VAL A 9 9.86 6.57 14.12
C VAL A 9 8.41 7.00 14.18
N ALA A 10 7.66 6.71 13.12
CA ALA A 10 6.22 6.89 13.10
C ALA A 10 5.55 5.52 13.26
N TRP A 11 4.82 5.34 14.36
CA TRP A 11 3.82 4.29 14.46
C TRP A 11 2.62 4.71 13.61
N ILE A 12 2.24 3.87 12.66
CA ILE A 12 1.19 4.19 11.70
C ILE A 12 0.02 3.25 11.99
N PRO A 13 -1.14 3.77 12.42
CA PRO A 13 -2.37 2.99 12.40
C PRO A 13 -2.56 2.44 10.99
N TYR A 14 -2.67 1.12 10.87
CA TYR A 14 -2.83 0.47 9.58
C TYR A 14 -4.06 1.03 8.86
N SER A 15 -3.86 1.45 7.63
CA SER A 15 -4.91 1.95 6.74
C SER A 15 -4.53 1.61 5.31
N THR A 16 -5.33 0.76 4.68
CA THR A 16 -5.17 0.37 3.28
C THR A 16 -5.10 1.62 2.39
N VAL A 17 -5.98 2.60 2.62
CA VAL A 17 -6.02 3.85 1.83
C VAL A 17 -4.76 4.69 2.00
N ARG A 18 -4.21 4.82 3.21
CA ARG A 18 -2.98 5.61 3.43
C ARG A 18 -1.76 4.98 2.76
N LEU A 19 -1.66 3.65 2.79
CA LEU A 19 -0.61 2.91 2.08
C LEU A 19 -0.78 3.07 0.56
N LEU A 20 -1.99 2.90 0.03
CA LEU A 20 -2.27 3.09 -1.39
C LEU A 20 -1.98 4.52 -1.85
N ARG A 21 -2.32 5.56 -1.06
CA ARG A 21 -1.99 6.96 -1.38
C ARG A 21 -0.48 7.24 -1.43
N SER A 22 0.32 6.40 -0.77
CA SER A 22 1.78 6.48 -0.81
C SER A 22 2.39 5.80 -2.05
N LEU A 23 1.62 4.93 -2.70
CA LEU A 23 2.08 4.10 -3.83
C LEU A 23 1.49 4.55 -5.17
N ILE A 24 0.22 4.94 -5.18
CA ILE A 24 -0.55 5.29 -6.36
C ILE A 24 -0.52 6.81 -6.56
N PRO A 25 -0.31 7.33 -7.79
CA PRO A 25 -0.31 8.76 -8.05
C PRO A 25 -1.62 9.43 -7.60
N ALA A 26 -1.54 10.62 -7.00
CA ALA A 26 -2.72 11.34 -6.49
C ALA A 26 -3.78 11.60 -7.59
N SER A 27 -3.34 11.82 -8.84
CA SER A 27 -4.22 12.02 -10.00
C SER A 27 -5.02 10.78 -10.42
N ASN A 28 -4.77 9.63 -9.79
CA ASN A 28 -5.50 8.40 -10.01
C ASN A 28 -6.68 8.21 -9.05
N PHE A 29 -6.74 8.97 -7.95
CA PHE A 29 -7.85 8.92 -7.00
C PHE A 29 -9.01 9.81 -7.49
N LEU A 30 -10.23 9.32 -7.30
CA LEU A 30 -11.47 9.96 -7.75
C LEU A 30 -12.33 10.30 -6.52
N PHE A 31 -13.08 11.41 -6.61
CA PHE A 31 -14.05 11.85 -5.58
C PHE A 31 -13.47 11.93 -4.16
N THR A 32 -12.21 12.33 -4.04
CA THR A 32 -11.49 12.43 -2.75
C THR A 32 -12.17 13.35 -1.74
N GLU A 33 -12.98 14.29 -2.23
CA GLU A 33 -13.78 15.24 -1.45
C GLU A 33 -15.11 14.67 -0.94
N ARG A 34 -15.53 13.48 -1.41
CA ARG A 34 -16.81 12.85 -1.06
C ARG A 34 -16.67 11.60 -0.21
N LEU A 35 -15.46 11.05 -0.13
CA LEU A 35 -15.15 9.81 0.57
C LEU A 35 -14.50 10.11 1.92
N SER A 36 -14.66 9.20 2.88
CA SER A 36 -13.95 9.29 4.15
C SER A 36 -12.44 9.09 3.98
N ALA A 37 -11.66 9.28 5.04
CA ALA A 37 -10.21 9.08 5.00
C ALA A 37 -9.81 7.61 4.76
N GLU A 38 -10.69 6.67 5.11
CA GLU A 38 -10.48 5.22 5.02
C GLU A 38 -11.14 4.59 3.78
N GLU A 39 -11.84 5.38 2.97
CA GLU A 39 -12.39 4.94 1.69
C GLU A 39 -11.64 5.56 0.52
N ALA A 40 -11.62 4.84 -0.61
CA ALA A 40 -11.05 5.36 -1.83
C ALA A 40 -11.69 4.75 -3.08
N ILE A 41 -11.81 5.56 -4.13
CA ILE A 41 -11.99 5.06 -5.49
C ILE A 41 -10.78 5.51 -6.29
N PHE A 42 -10.08 4.57 -6.91
CA PHE A 42 -8.96 4.91 -7.78
C PHE A 42 -8.92 4.02 -9.01
N TYR A 43 -8.31 4.54 -10.07
CA TYR A 43 -8.01 3.73 -11.26
C TYR A 43 -6.52 3.46 -11.33
N TYR A 44 -6.16 2.27 -11.77
CA TYR A 44 -4.78 1.96 -12.09
C TYR A 44 -4.73 1.03 -13.29
N ARG A 45 -3.93 1.39 -14.29
CA ARG A 45 -3.87 0.71 -15.60
C ARG A 45 -5.27 0.48 -16.17
N ASN A 46 -5.74 -0.76 -16.23
CA ASN A 46 -7.00 -1.17 -16.85
C ASN A 46 -8.13 -1.43 -15.86
N GLY A 47 -7.90 -1.25 -14.55
CA GLY A 47 -8.88 -1.48 -13.49
C GLY A 47 -9.36 -0.20 -12.83
N LEU A 48 -10.54 -0.30 -12.21
CA LEU A 48 -11.09 0.63 -11.25
C LEU A 48 -11.31 -0.13 -9.94
N TYR A 49 -10.87 0.46 -8.82
CA TYR A 49 -10.83 -0.19 -7.52
C TYR A 49 -11.56 0.68 -6.49
N PHE A 50 -12.36 0.02 -5.66
CA PHE A 50 -13.14 0.58 -4.58
C PHE A 50 -12.59 0.01 -3.29
N VAL A 51 -12.13 0.88 -2.40
CA VAL A 51 -11.64 0.55 -1.06
C VAL A 51 -12.70 1.00 -0.07
N TYR A 52 -13.21 0.07 0.72
CA TYR A 52 -14.19 0.35 1.77
C TYR A 52 -13.49 0.70 3.09
N ASP A 53 -14.27 1.15 4.07
CA ASP A 53 -13.80 1.65 5.36
C ASP A 53 -13.09 0.60 6.23
N ASP A 54 -13.42 -0.69 6.05
CA ASP A 54 -12.74 -1.82 6.68
C ASP A 54 -11.39 -2.20 6.01
N GLY A 55 -11.09 -1.55 4.88
CA GLY A 55 -9.89 -1.76 4.07
C GLY A 55 -10.03 -2.86 3.01
N SER A 56 -11.20 -3.48 2.86
CA SER A 56 -11.54 -4.40 1.77
C SER A 56 -11.42 -3.72 0.41
N ILE A 57 -11.12 -4.49 -0.64
CA ILE A 57 -10.95 -3.95 -1.99
C ILE A 57 -11.78 -4.75 -2.98
N VAL A 58 -12.59 -4.03 -3.74
CA VAL A 58 -13.31 -4.59 -4.88
C VAL A 58 -12.85 -3.92 -6.17
N GLY A 59 -12.48 -4.73 -7.16
CA GLY A 59 -12.02 -4.29 -8.47
C GLY A 59 -12.99 -4.64 -9.59
N MET A 60 -13.03 -3.79 -10.62
CA MET A 60 -13.72 -4.06 -11.87
C MET A 60 -12.92 -3.54 -13.07
N PRO A 61 -13.18 -4.01 -14.30
CA PRO A 61 -12.61 -3.42 -15.50
C PRO A 61 -12.98 -1.94 -15.63
N ARG A 62 -12.00 -1.11 -16.00
CA ARG A 62 -12.18 0.34 -16.11
C ARG A 62 -13.10 0.70 -17.29
N PRO A 63 -14.25 1.37 -17.07
CA PRO A 63 -15.11 1.82 -18.15
C PRO A 63 -14.43 2.87 -19.04
N LYS A 64 -14.70 2.89 -20.35
CA LYS A 64 -14.08 3.85 -21.30
C LYS A 64 -14.29 5.32 -20.91
N ARG A 65 -15.43 5.66 -20.29
CA ARG A 65 -15.82 7.02 -19.90
C ARG A 65 -15.68 7.29 -18.41
N PHE A 66 -14.94 6.48 -17.66
CA PHE A 66 -14.89 6.54 -16.20
C PHE A 66 -14.57 7.94 -15.64
N ARG A 67 -13.73 8.73 -16.31
CA ARG A 67 -13.36 10.09 -15.87
C ARG A 67 -14.50 11.10 -15.91
N THR A 68 -15.52 10.87 -16.73
CA THR A 68 -16.68 11.76 -16.86
C THR A 68 -17.89 11.20 -16.14
N MET A 69 -17.80 10.01 -15.57
CA MET A 69 -18.88 9.41 -14.80
C MET A 69 -18.96 10.07 -13.43
N THR A 70 -20.17 10.29 -12.98
CA THR A 70 -20.47 10.68 -11.61
C THR A 70 -20.19 9.54 -10.63
N PHE A 71 -20.09 9.88 -9.36
CA PHE A 71 -19.96 8.90 -8.28
C PHE A 71 -21.05 7.82 -8.32
N ALA A 72 -22.31 8.22 -8.48
CA ALA A 72 -23.44 7.29 -8.54
C ALA A 72 -23.40 6.37 -9.77
N GLU A 73 -22.95 6.88 -10.92
CA GLU A 73 -22.80 6.07 -12.12
C GLU A 73 -21.69 5.02 -11.98
N LEU A 74 -20.60 5.31 -11.27
CA LEU A 74 -19.53 4.36 -11.02
C LEU A 74 -19.96 3.24 -10.07
N TRP A 75 -20.68 3.57 -8.99
CA TRP A 75 -21.32 2.56 -8.14
C TRP A 75 -22.30 1.69 -8.92
N GLY A 76 -23.14 2.32 -9.74
CA GLY A 76 -24.04 1.59 -10.62
C GLY A 76 -23.29 0.69 -11.62
N ALA A 77 -22.13 1.12 -12.10
CA ALA A 77 -21.29 0.31 -12.99
C ALA A 77 -20.65 -0.87 -12.27
N LEU A 78 -20.20 -0.69 -11.02
CA LEU A 78 -19.71 -1.77 -10.17
C LEU A 78 -20.77 -2.85 -9.97
N TYR A 79 -21.98 -2.45 -9.57
CA TYR A 79 -23.09 -3.38 -9.36
C TYR A 79 -23.50 -4.16 -10.62
N ARG A 80 -23.38 -3.53 -11.79
CA ARG A 80 -23.75 -4.16 -13.08
C ARG A 80 -22.60 -4.88 -13.77
N SER A 81 -21.38 -4.78 -13.26
CA SER A 81 -20.22 -5.39 -13.91
C SER A 81 -20.34 -6.91 -13.83
N SER A 82 -20.23 -7.59 -14.96
CA SER A 82 -20.14 -9.06 -15.00
C SER A 82 -18.77 -9.57 -14.55
N VAL A 83 -17.80 -8.67 -14.39
CA VAL A 83 -16.44 -8.96 -13.94
C VAL A 83 -16.17 -8.06 -12.74
N VAL A 84 -16.36 -8.63 -11.56
CA VAL A 84 -16.01 -8.01 -10.29
C VAL A 84 -15.09 -8.98 -9.58
N ARG A 85 -14.01 -8.46 -9.00
CA ARG A 85 -13.10 -9.21 -8.15
C ARG A 85 -13.15 -8.62 -6.76
N ASP A 86 -13.54 -9.45 -5.82
CA ASP A 86 -13.43 -9.21 -4.40
C ASP A 86 -12.06 -9.73 -3.95
N TYR A 87 -11.20 -8.86 -3.43
CA TYR A 87 -9.82 -9.22 -3.05
C TYR A 87 -9.71 -9.77 -1.63
N ASP A 88 -10.80 -9.73 -0.87
CA ASP A 88 -10.91 -10.25 0.50
C ASP A 88 -12.07 -11.26 0.62
N GLN A 89 -12.41 -11.93 -0.48
CA GLN A 89 -13.53 -12.87 -0.57
C GLN A 89 -13.54 -13.96 0.53
N ASP A 90 -12.36 -14.38 1.00
CA ASP A 90 -12.21 -15.39 2.07
C ASP A 90 -12.02 -14.78 3.47
N GLY A 91 -12.23 -13.47 3.60
CA GLY A 91 -12.05 -12.70 4.85
C GLY A 91 -10.59 -12.47 5.24
N VAL A 92 -9.65 -12.75 4.34
CA VAL A 92 -8.21 -12.54 4.54
C VAL A 92 -7.65 -11.78 3.34
N PHE A 93 -7.05 -10.62 3.60
CA PHE A 93 -6.54 -9.70 2.58
C PHE A 93 -5.01 -9.56 2.62
N ASP A 94 -4.37 -9.62 1.45
CA ASP A 94 -2.95 -9.30 1.27
C ASP A 94 -2.76 -8.16 0.25
N LEU A 95 -2.29 -7.02 0.75
CA LEU A 95 -2.10 -5.83 -0.08
C LEU A 95 -0.97 -6.01 -1.12
N GLY A 96 0.04 -6.83 -0.84
CA GLY A 96 1.13 -7.07 -1.78
C GLY A 96 0.70 -7.89 -2.99
N GLU A 97 -0.10 -8.96 -2.79
CA GLU A 97 -0.73 -9.74 -3.86
C GLU A 97 -1.68 -8.88 -4.69
N PHE A 98 -2.49 -8.04 -4.03
CA PHE A 98 -3.32 -7.06 -4.74
C PHE A 98 -2.46 -6.20 -5.68
N LEU A 99 -1.36 -5.62 -5.18
CA LEU A 99 -0.48 -4.79 -5.98
C LEU A 99 0.18 -5.56 -7.15
N GLN A 100 0.56 -6.82 -6.93
CA GLN A 100 1.08 -7.70 -7.99
C GLN A 100 0.03 -7.97 -9.06
N ASP A 101 -1.20 -8.28 -8.66
CA ASP A 101 -2.30 -8.62 -9.56
C ASP A 101 -2.70 -7.46 -10.47
N ILE A 102 -2.80 -6.25 -9.92
CA ILE A 102 -3.10 -5.04 -10.71
C ILE A 102 -1.90 -4.60 -11.57
N GLY A 103 -0.75 -5.27 -11.43
CA GLY A 103 0.50 -4.99 -12.11
C GLY A 103 1.10 -3.64 -11.70
N TYR A 104 1.12 -3.34 -10.40
CA TYR A 104 1.76 -2.15 -9.88
C TYR A 104 3.22 -2.06 -10.35
N LEU A 105 3.62 -0.89 -10.85
CA LEU A 105 5.00 -0.57 -11.17
C LEU A 105 5.49 0.51 -10.23
N VAL A 106 6.67 0.27 -9.68
CA VAL A 106 7.32 1.20 -8.77
C VAL A 106 8.54 1.83 -9.42
N ALA A 107 8.71 3.13 -9.23
CA ALA A 107 9.89 3.84 -9.72
C ALA A 107 11.11 3.51 -8.85
N THR A 108 12.27 3.39 -9.49
CA THR A 108 13.54 3.00 -8.84
C THR A 108 14.57 4.14 -8.78
N PRO A 109 14.22 5.40 -8.45
CA PRO A 109 15.24 6.43 -8.31
C PRO A 109 16.08 6.14 -7.07
N LYS A 110 17.40 6.37 -7.19
CA LYS A 110 18.32 6.28 -6.06
C LYS A 110 18.17 7.47 -5.13
N THR A 111 18.33 7.25 -3.84
CA THR A 111 18.26 8.30 -2.80
C THR A 111 19.38 8.12 -1.77
N ASP A 112 19.52 9.08 -0.87
CA ASP A 112 20.38 9.00 0.33
C ASP A 112 19.59 8.54 1.57
N LEU A 113 18.45 7.87 1.37
CA LEU A 113 17.55 7.49 2.46
C LEU A 113 17.70 6.01 2.84
N PHE A 114 17.57 5.76 4.13
CA PHE A 114 17.38 4.46 4.73
C PHE A 114 15.96 4.35 5.26
N PHE A 115 15.34 3.20 5.06
CA PHE A 115 14.01 2.86 5.54
C PHE A 115 14.06 1.57 6.36
N ALA A 116 13.37 1.56 7.49
CA ALA A 116 13.04 0.33 8.21
C ALA A 116 11.53 0.26 8.45
N PHE A 117 10.95 -0.89 8.14
CA PHE A 117 9.52 -1.16 8.29
C PHE A 117 9.32 -2.26 9.32
N THR A 118 8.43 -2.04 10.27
CA THR A 118 7.97 -3.07 11.22
C THR A 118 6.77 -3.77 10.62
N LEU A 119 6.84 -5.09 10.48
CA LEU A 119 5.78 -5.95 9.97
C LEU A 119 5.22 -6.79 11.11
N SER A 120 3.90 -6.82 11.27
CA SER A 120 3.21 -7.59 12.32
C SER A 120 1.93 -8.23 11.77
N PRO A 121 1.40 -9.31 12.39
CA PRO A 121 0.04 -9.75 12.16
C PRO A 121 -0.97 -8.62 12.42
N ARG A 122 -2.00 -8.49 11.58
CA ARG A 122 -3.02 -7.44 11.72
C ARG A 122 -3.75 -7.50 13.05
N TYR A 123 -4.08 -8.71 13.50
CA TYR A 123 -4.87 -8.96 14.72
C TYR A 123 -4.01 -9.14 15.98
N ASP A 124 -2.68 -9.12 15.85
CA ASP A 124 -1.75 -9.03 16.97
C ASP A 124 -0.56 -8.12 16.61
N PRO A 125 -0.77 -6.79 16.55
CA PRO A 125 0.26 -5.87 16.07
C PRO A 125 1.49 -5.76 17.01
N GLN A 126 1.42 -6.32 18.22
CA GLN A 126 2.54 -6.38 19.15
C GLN A 126 3.50 -7.55 18.84
N ASP A 127 3.02 -8.57 18.13
CA ASP A 127 3.85 -9.68 17.65
C ASP A 127 4.62 -9.26 16.39
N VAL A 128 5.81 -8.68 16.58
CA VAL A 128 6.63 -8.24 15.44
C VAL A 128 7.19 -9.45 14.71
N ALA A 129 6.71 -9.67 13.49
CA ALA A 129 7.13 -10.79 12.63
C ALA A 129 8.47 -10.51 11.94
N GLU A 130 8.68 -9.28 11.45
CA GLU A 130 9.91 -8.89 10.75
C GLU A 130 10.16 -7.39 10.89
N ARG A 131 11.44 -7.00 10.91
CA ARG A 131 11.89 -5.64 10.64
C ARG A 131 12.59 -5.63 9.29
N PHE A 132 11.92 -5.11 8.26
CA PHE A 132 12.42 -5.06 6.89
C PHE A 132 13.20 -3.77 6.67
N GLU A 133 14.46 -3.88 6.27
CA GLU A 133 15.37 -2.74 6.10
C GLU A 133 15.86 -2.63 4.65
N ILE A 134 15.86 -1.40 4.11
CA ILE A 134 16.32 -1.13 2.75
C ILE A 134 16.83 0.31 2.65
N ASP A 135 17.89 0.52 1.87
CA ASP A 135 18.50 1.83 1.68
C ASP A 135 18.72 2.17 0.20
N GLY A 136 19.04 3.44 -0.05
CA GLY A 136 19.46 3.88 -1.38
C GLY A 136 18.33 3.96 -2.41
N VAL A 137 17.07 3.85 -2.00
CA VAL A 137 15.89 3.71 -2.87
C VAL A 137 14.80 4.74 -2.56
N SER A 138 13.80 4.86 -3.41
CA SER A 138 12.64 5.73 -3.16
C SER A 138 11.72 5.16 -2.07
N PHE A 139 10.97 6.03 -1.39
CA PHE A 139 9.98 5.57 -0.40
C PHE A 139 8.91 4.63 -1.01
N PRO A 140 8.29 4.91 -2.17
CA PRO A 140 7.36 3.97 -2.79
C PRO A 140 7.99 2.60 -3.09
N PHE A 141 9.26 2.58 -3.52
CA PHE A 141 10.01 1.34 -3.73
C PHE A 141 10.19 0.57 -2.42
N ALA A 142 10.69 1.25 -1.40
CA ALA A 142 10.90 0.66 -0.08
C ALA A 142 9.60 0.09 0.51
N LEU A 143 8.50 0.87 0.43
CA LEU A 143 7.19 0.45 0.91
C LEU A 143 6.62 -0.73 0.11
N TYR A 144 6.73 -0.71 -1.22
CA TYR A 144 6.27 -1.84 -2.04
C TYR A 144 6.99 -3.13 -1.65
N HIS A 145 8.30 -3.08 -1.45
CA HIS A 145 9.07 -4.25 -1.03
C HIS A 145 8.76 -4.70 0.41
N ALA A 146 8.46 -3.77 1.33
CA ALA A 146 7.96 -4.11 2.66
C ALA A 146 6.62 -4.86 2.58
N LEU A 147 5.72 -4.44 1.70
CA LEU A 147 4.44 -5.14 1.46
C LEU A 147 4.65 -6.52 0.82
N LEU A 148 5.63 -6.67 -0.08
CA LEU A 148 6.00 -8.00 -0.58
C LEU A 148 6.56 -8.91 0.53
N SER A 149 7.26 -8.34 1.52
CA SER A 149 7.65 -9.09 2.71
C SER A 149 6.43 -9.53 3.55
N CYS A 150 5.40 -8.68 3.69
CA CYS A 150 4.11 -9.11 4.26
C CYS A 150 3.51 -10.29 3.49
N THR A 151 3.49 -10.23 2.15
CA THR A 151 3.01 -11.33 1.30
C THR A 151 3.74 -12.64 1.56
N ARG A 152 5.07 -12.60 1.79
CA ARG A 152 5.84 -13.80 2.13
C ARG A 152 5.39 -14.41 3.46
N HIS A 153 5.15 -13.59 4.49
CA HIS A 153 4.64 -14.06 5.78
C HIS A 153 3.21 -14.60 5.66
N PHE A 154 2.35 -13.90 4.92
CA PHE A 154 1.00 -14.37 4.59
C PHE A 154 1.04 -15.77 3.96
N HIS A 155 1.91 -16.00 2.96
CA HIS A 155 2.10 -17.31 2.36
C HIS A 155 2.68 -18.34 3.33
N GLY A 156 3.65 -17.94 4.16
CA GLY A 156 4.22 -18.78 5.21
C GLY A 156 3.22 -19.20 6.30
N SER A 157 2.12 -18.46 6.45
CA SER A 157 0.99 -18.78 7.33
C SER A 157 -0.11 -19.63 6.64
N ASP A 158 0.20 -20.25 5.50
CA ASP A 158 -0.79 -20.94 4.65
C ASP A 158 -1.98 -20.03 4.26
N ARG A 159 -1.70 -18.73 4.09
CA ARG A 159 -2.69 -17.70 3.73
C ARG A 159 -3.79 -17.48 4.78
N THR A 160 -3.50 -17.69 6.07
CA THR A 160 -4.49 -17.56 7.15
C THR A 160 -4.31 -16.32 8.03
N ILE A 161 -3.16 -15.64 7.94
CA ILE A 161 -2.84 -14.47 8.77
C ILE A 161 -2.51 -13.28 7.87
N GLU A 162 -3.24 -12.17 8.02
CA GLU A 162 -2.90 -10.90 7.38
C GLU A 162 -1.68 -10.26 8.06
N TYR A 163 -0.68 -9.85 7.28
CA TYR A 163 0.48 -9.13 7.76
C TYR A 163 0.46 -7.69 7.27
N ILE A 164 0.76 -6.76 8.16
CA ILE A 164 0.65 -5.31 7.93
C ILE A 164 1.91 -4.58 8.33
N VAL A 165 2.15 -3.42 7.72
CA VAL A 165 3.16 -2.47 8.17
C VAL A 165 2.61 -1.69 9.36
N THR A 166 3.24 -1.80 10.52
CA THR A 166 2.83 -1.12 11.77
C THR A 166 3.74 0.06 12.14
N GLY A 167 4.97 0.08 11.62
CA GLY A 167 5.94 1.13 11.90
C GLY A 167 6.80 1.45 10.68
N ILE A 168 7.14 2.73 10.52
CA ILE A 168 8.08 3.19 9.51
C ILE A 168 9.11 4.10 10.19
N GLU A 169 10.38 3.75 10.02
CA GLU A 169 11.53 4.58 10.35
C GLU A 169 12.19 5.09 9.07
N ILE A 170 12.47 6.39 9.03
CA ILE A 170 13.15 7.04 7.91
C ILE A 170 14.32 7.85 8.45
N ARG A 171 15.50 7.67 7.86
CA ARG A 171 16.68 8.50 8.15
C ARG A 171 17.52 8.71 6.90
N ARG A 172 18.30 9.80 6.89
CA ARG A 172 19.33 10.01 5.86
C ARG A 172 20.59 9.24 6.22
N LEU A 173 21.18 8.59 5.23
CA LEU A 173 22.50 7.98 5.34
C LEU A 173 23.57 9.07 5.47
N SER A 174 24.51 8.88 6.39
CA SER A 174 25.69 9.72 6.44
C SER A 174 26.64 9.39 5.28
N ALA A 175 27.52 10.33 4.90
CA ALA A 175 28.52 10.11 3.84
C ALA A 175 29.48 8.92 4.11
N LYS A 176 29.56 8.43 5.36
CA LYS A 176 30.33 7.24 5.75
C LYS A 176 29.59 5.92 5.52
N GLU A 177 28.25 5.94 5.48
CA GLU A 177 27.40 4.76 5.29
C GLU A 177 27.04 4.54 3.82
N ALA A 178 27.23 5.55 2.96
CA ALA A 178 26.96 5.50 1.52
C ALA A 178 28.08 4.84 0.68
N ALA A 179 29.13 4.31 1.31
CA ALA A 179 30.21 3.63 0.60
C ALA A 179 29.79 2.18 0.26
N PRO A 180 29.83 1.76 -1.02
CA PRO A 180 29.53 0.39 -1.38
C PRO A 180 30.64 -0.54 -0.85
N VAL A 181 30.24 -1.66 -0.24
CA VAL A 181 31.08 -2.85 -0.12
C VAL A 181 31.18 -3.51 -1.49
#